data_AF-A0A5C4NK33-F1
#
_entry.id   AF-A0A5C4NK33-F1
#
_cell.length_a   1.000
_cell.length_b   1.000
_cell.length_c   1.000
_cell.angle_alpha   90.00
_cell.angle_beta   90.00
_cell.angle_gamma   90.00
#
_symmetry.space_group_name_H-M   'P 1'
#
loop_
_entity.id
_entity.type
_entity.pdbx_description
1 polymer ?
#
loop_
_entity_poly.entity_id
_entity_poly.type
_entity_poly.pdbx_seq_one_letter_code
_entity_poly.pdbx_strand_id
1 'polypeptide(L)'
;MRIARKRPDHVVPEYSLTGDLLSFRRCARQYRYQNGSALPPSRPVQLWYGEFIHGLLENVYRLWKSKGGLPFPLPYERLSMSEPIEEPPADLDEFDLRNLGWPVEESLLNQNKRARSRKARLAAYRRAEAAVNMLGPHLFPLIAEAEERVIGTRDIPGAIASEHRAEKYALTGVIDVLTEIELGSAHTDNLIRQAVQAQCPDLAGEFEVIVDYKGTRRPDTNTSEWRDGEWQVQTYAWLRHEQRRSRRVAAGILIYINELAPGEGDLLALKAALSKGRTDVGPALDSDRRMLENWRPGARADFSHGFLFSRAVRVIPVNDASIEEATGAFDDTVRSIEECVRREDQAVSILQTWLDDCLDGKTCAACDFRYFCEGYQRNGNTIGEEDRIEDEI
;
A
#
# COMPACT_ATOMS: atom_id res chain seq x y z
N MET A 1 -17.98 -33.43 -28.18
CA MET A 1 -17.66 -32.23 -28.99
C MET A 1 -18.15 -31.00 -28.19
N ARG A 2 -17.26 -30.33 -27.46
CA ARG A 2 -17.61 -29.11 -26.70
C ARG A 2 -17.64 -27.94 -27.70
N ILE A 3 -18.83 -27.41 -27.96
CA ILE A 3 -19.02 -26.25 -28.82
C ILE A 3 -18.29 -25.07 -28.16
N ALA A 4 -17.35 -24.45 -28.88
CA ALA A 4 -16.67 -23.25 -28.42
C ALA A 4 -17.71 -22.15 -28.23
N ARG A 5 -17.88 -21.68 -26.99
CA ARG A 5 -18.76 -20.57 -26.65
C ARG A 5 -18.29 -19.35 -27.45
N LYS A 6 -19.16 -18.78 -28.31
CA LYS A 6 -18.89 -17.53 -29.05
C LYS A 6 -18.36 -16.51 -28.04
N ARG A 7 -17.18 -15.92 -28.30
CA ARG A 7 -16.69 -14.80 -27.47
C ARG A 7 -17.76 -13.71 -27.52
N PRO A 8 -18.15 -13.11 -26.38
CA PRO A 8 -19.17 -12.06 -26.37
C PRO A 8 -18.74 -10.92 -27.31
N ASP A 9 -19.71 -10.33 -28.01
CA ASP A 9 -19.47 -9.32 -29.06
C ASP A 9 -18.87 -8.02 -28.49
N HIS A 10 -18.92 -7.82 -27.17
CA HIS A 10 -18.18 -6.79 -26.44
C HIS A 10 -17.61 -7.36 -25.14
N VAL A 11 -16.34 -7.05 -24.86
CA VAL A 11 -15.68 -7.34 -23.58
C VAL A 11 -15.53 -6.02 -22.85
N VAL A 12 -16.02 -5.94 -21.60
CA VAL A 12 -15.64 -4.84 -20.70
C VAL A 12 -14.43 -5.34 -19.91
N PRO A 13 -13.20 -4.90 -20.22
CA PRO A 13 -12.03 -5.30 -19.43
C PRO A 13 -12.20 -4.80 -18.00
N GLU A 14 -11.83 -5.66 -17.05
CA GLU A 14 -11.80 -5.35 -15.63
C GLU A 14 -10.34 -5.08 -15.25
N TYR A 15 -10.12 -3.96 -14.55
CA TYR A 15 -8.81 -3.59 -14.00
C TYR A 15 -8.93 -3.39 -12.49
N SER A 16 -7.90 -3.81 -11.77
CA SER A 16 -7.62 -3.46 -10.39
C SER A 16 -6.82 -2.16 -10.34
N LEU A 17 -7.21 -1.24 -9.47
CA LEU A 17 -6.48 0.01 -9.25
C LEU A 17 -5.01 -0.26 -8.88
N THR A 18 -4.78 -1.15 -7.91
CA THR A 18 -3.45 -1.48 -7.41
C THR A 18 -2.78 -2.58 -8.22
N GLY A 19 -3.53 -3.64 -8.56
CA GLY A 19 -3.03 -4.80 -9.27
C GLY A 19 -2.65 -4.50 -10.72
N ASP A 20 -3.41 -3.62 -11.39
CA ASP A 20 -3.22 -3.35 -12.81
C ASP A 20 -2.67 -1.96 -13.09
N LEU A 21 -3.39 -0.90 -12.69
CA LEU A 21 -3.04 0.46 -13.11
C LEU A 21 -1.72 0.93 -12.50
N LEU A 22 -1.58 0.81 -11.18
CA LEU A 22 -0.33 1.16 -10.49
C LEU A 22 0.83 0.24 -10.90
N SER A 23 0.57 -1.07 -11.07
CA SER A 23 1.58 -2.01 -11.56
C SER A 23 2.09 -1.67 -12.96
N PHE A 24 1.20 -1.33 -13.89
CA PHE A 24 1.57 -0.90 -15.24
C PHE A 24 2.39 0.38 -15.23
N ARG A 25 1.95 1.39 -14.45
CA ARG A 25 2.68 2.66 -14.30
C ARG A 25 4.07 2.48 -13.71
N ARG A 26 4.24 1.51 -12.81
CA ARG A 26 5.55 1.16 -12.25
C ARG A 26 6.45 0.48 -13.28
N CYS A 27 5.92 -0.50 -14.03
CA CYS A 27 6.64 -1.15 -15.11
C CYS A 27 5.69 -1.92 -16.03
N ALA A 28 5.44 -1.39 -17.23
CA ALA A 28 4.52 -1.97 -18.20
C ALA A 28 4.89 -3.41 -18.60
N ARG A 29 6.19 -3.68 -18.79
CA ARG A 29 6.68 -5.02 -19.13
C ARG A 29 6.53 -6.01 -17.99
N GLN A 30 6.84 -5.62 -16.75
CA GLN A 30 6.64 -6.49 -15.59
C GLN A 30 5.15 -6.83 -15.42
N TYR A 31 4.28 -5.81 -15.49
CA TYR A 31 2.84 -5.97 -15.48
C TYR A 31 2.36 -6.99 -16.52
N ARG A 32 2.80 -6.86 -17.78
CA ARG A 32 2.38 -7.79 -18.84
C ARG A 32 2.79 -9.22 -18.57
N TYR A 33 4.02 -9.45 -18.09
CA TYR A 33 4.48 -10.80 -17.77
C TYR A 33 3.71 -11.38 -16.60
N GLN A 34 3.41 -10.61 -15.55
CA GLN A 34 2.66 -11.10 -14.39
C GLN A 34 1.19 -11.39 -14.73
N ASN A 35 0.53 -10.53 -15.50
CA ASN A 35 -0.90 -10.68 -15.77
C ASN A 35 -1.24 -11.57 -16.96
N GLY A 36 -0.29 -11.84 -17.87
CA GLY A 36 -0.53 -12.75 -18.98
C GLY A 36 0.35 -14.00 -19.01
N SER A 37 1.18 -14.23 -17.99
CA SER A 37 1.65 -15.58 -17.69
C SER A 37 0.78 -16.13 -16.55
N ALA A 38 0.30 -17.36 -16.66
CA ALA A 38 -0.41 -18.02 -15.56
C ALA A 38 0.53 -18.41 -14.39
N LEU A 39 1.65 -17.69 -14.26
CA LEU A 39 2.69 -17.97 -13.28
C LEU A 39 2.44 -17.06 -12.06
N PRO A 40 2.33 -17.63 -10.86
CA PRO A 40 2.25 -16.83 -9.65
C PRO A 40 3.55 -16.01 -9.51
N PRO A 41 3.48 -14.77 -9.00
CA PRO A 41 4.67 -13.94 -8.79
C PRO A 41 5.68 -14.67 -7.89
N SER A 42 6.94 -14.71 -8.32
CA SER A 42 8.00 -15.51 -7.69
C SER A 42 8.62 -14.85 -6.45
N ARG A 43 8.21 -13.62 -6.13
CA ARG A 43 8.55 -12.91 -4.88
C ARG A 43 7.36 -12.80 -3.90
N PRO A 44 7.01 -13.89 -3.20
CA PRO A 44 5.94 -13.91 -2.19
C PRO A 44 6.21 -13.06 -0.95
N VAL A 45 7.37 -12.39 -0.86
CA VAL A 45 7.86 -11.73 0.36
C VAL A 45 7.22 -10.37 0.59
N GLN A 46 7.15 -9.51 -0.44
CA GLN A 46 6.45 -8.21 -0.33
C GLN A 46 4.95 -8.42 -0.12
N LEU A 47 4.40 -9.45 -0.78
CA LEU A 47 3.04 -9.92 -0.57
C LEU A 47 2.84 -10.42 0.87
N TRP A 48 3.75 -11.23 1.40
CA TRP A 48 3.69 -11.71 2.78
C TRP A 48 3.67 -10.56 3.79
N TYR A 49 4.57 -9.57 3.65
CA TYR A 49 4.63 -8.46 4.62
C TYR A 49 3.35 -7.62 4.61
N GLY A 50 2.87 -7.23 3.42
CA GLY A 50 1.63 -6.49 3.30
C GLY A 50 0.44 -7.27 3.87
N GLU A 51 0.23 -8.51 3.42
CA GLU A 51 -0.89 -9.35 3.87
C GLU A 51 -0.81 -9.66 5.37
N PHE A 52 0.39 -9.83 5.93
CA PHE A 52 0.58 -10.02 7.36
C PHE A 52 0.15 -8.77 8.16
N ILE A 53 0.58 -7.58 7.75
CA ILE A 53 0.21 -6.33 8.43
C ILE A 53 -1.30 -6.09 8.36
N HIS A 54 -1.91 -6.23 7.19
CA HIS A 54 -3.36 -6.04 7.03
C HIS A 54 -4.13 -7.07 7.87
N GLY A 55 -3.78 -8.36 7.74
CA GLY A 55 -4.45 -9.43 8.47
C GLY A 55 -4.32 -9.30 9.99
N LEU A 56 -3.17 -8.86 10.49
CA LEU A 56 -2.97 -8.63 11.92
C LEU A 56 -3.77 -7.41 12.41
N LEU A 57 -3.74 -6.28 11.70
CA LEU A 57 -4.54 -5.11 12.07
C LEU A 57 -6.05 -5.43 12.03
N GLU A 58 -6.50 -6.19 11.04
CA GLU A 58 -7.88 -6.66 10.95
C GLU A 58 -8.25 -7.59 12.12
N ASN A 59 -7.41 -8.57 12.45
CA ASN A 59 -7.64 -9.47 13.59
C ASN A 59 -7.77 -8.69 14.90
N VAL A 60 -6.87 -7.72 15.14
CA VAL A 60 -6.91 -6.89 16.35
C VAL A 60 -8.16 -6.01 16.36
N TYR A 61 -8.54 -5.39 15.24
CA TYR A 61 -9.76 -4.59 15.15
C TYR A 61 -11.02 -5.43 15.43
N ARG A 62 -11.12 -6.63 14.84
CA ARG A 62 -12.23 -7.56 15.10
C ARG A 62 -12.32 -7.93 16.57
N LEU A 63 -11.18 -8.21 17.19
CA LEU A 63 -11.10 -8.49 18.62
C LEU A 63 -11.56 -7.28 19.45
N TRP A 64 -11.05 -6.09 19.15
CA TRP A 64 -11.46 -4.83 19.78
C TRP A 64 -12.96 -4.59 19.69
N LYS A 65 -13.55 -4.78 18.51
CA LYS A 65 -14.99 -4.65 18.28
C LYS A 65 -15.78 -5.67 19.09
N SER A 66 -15.33 -6.92 19.14
CA SER A 66 -16.01 -8.00 19.87
C SER A 66 -16.01 -7.82 21.39
N LYS A 67 -14.94 -7.24 21.94
CA LYS A 67 -14.76 -7.00 23.39
C LYS A 67 -15.32 -5.64 23.84
N GLY A 68 -15.74 -4.78 22.90
CA GLY A 68 -16.19 -3.41 23.18
C GLY A 68 -15.04 -2.47 23.58
N GLY A 69 -13.82 -2.79 23.15
CA GLY A 69 -12.59 -2.11 23.54
C GLY A 69 -11.45 -3.10 23.83
N LEU A 70 -10.22 -2.61 23.80
CA LEU A 70 -9.03 -3.32 24.29
C LEU A 70 -8.17 -2.38 25.15
N PRO A 71 -7.47 -2.93 26.15
CA PRO A 71 -6.50 -2.17 26.92
C PRO A 71 -5.24 -1.95 26.07
N PHE A 72 -5.03 -0.73 25.58
CA PHE A 72 -3.77 -0.37 24.93
C PHE A 72 -2.76 0.13 25.97
N PRO A 73 -1.45 -0.15 25.79
CA PRO A 73 -0.87 -0.96 24.72
C PRO A 73 -1.14 -2.47 24.89
N LEU A 74 -1.33 -3.17 23.79
CA LEU A 74 -1.32 -4.63 23.76
C LEU A 74 0.10 -5.16 24.00
N PRO A 75 0.25 -6.27 24.75
CA PRO A 75 1.54 -6.86 25.01
C PRO A 75 2.18 -7.43 23.74
N TYR A 76 3.50 -7.43 23.71
CA TYR A 76 4.30 -8.08 22.67
C TYR A 76 5.60 -8.61 23.25
N GLU A 77 5.65 -9.92 23.47
CA GLU A 77 6.88 -10.62 23.79
C GLU A 77 7.77 -10.68 22.54
N ARG A 78 8.93 -10.01 22.60
CA ARG A 78 9.76 -9.80 21.40
C ARG A 78 10.32 -11.11 20.86
N LEU A 79 10.10 -11.34 19.56
CA LEU A 79 10.71 -12.45 18.83
C LEU A 79 12.25 -12.35 18.82
N SER A 80 12.92 -13.47 19.07
CA SER A 80 14.36 -13.67 18.91
C SER A 80 14.72 -14.24 17.53
N MET A 81 15.94 -13.94 17.06
CA MET A 81 16.50 -14.49 15.81
C MET A 81 16.68 -16.02 15.84
N SER A 82 16.78 -16.61 17.03
CA SER A 82 16.92 -18.06 17.22
C SER A 82 15.58 -18.80 17.22
N GLU A 83 14.46 -18.10 17.40
CA GLU A 83 13.15 -18.74 17.50
C GLU A 83 12.73 -19.34 16.15
N PRO A 84 12.19 -20.58 16.15
CA PRO A 84 11.55 -21.16 14.98
C PRO A 84 10.26 -20.39 14.61
N ILE A 85 9.81 -20.58 13.37
CA ILE A 85 8.50 -20.06 12.92
C ILE A 85 7.48 -21.14 13.26
N GLU A 86 6.90 -21.03 14.45
CA GLU A 86 5.91 -21.95 15.00
C GLU A 86 4.89 -21.21 15.86
N GLU A 87 3.85 -21.94 16.28
CA GLU A 87 2.79 -21.43 17.14
C GLU A 87 3.39 -20.84 18.43
N PRO A 88 2.91 -19.67 18.88
CA PRO A 88 3.42 -19.05 20.10
C PRO A 88 3.19 -19.97 21.32
N PRO A 89 4.06 -19.91 22.34
CA PRO A 89 3.89 -20.65 23.58
C PRO A 89 2.51 -20.41 24.22
N ALA A 90 1.88 -21.49 24.70
CA ALA A 90 0.53 -21.46 25.28
C ALA A 90 0.41 -20.65 26.58
N ASP A 91 1.53 -20.30 27.21
CA ASP A 91 1.61 -19.47 28.41
C ASP A 91 1.71 -17.96 28.11
N LEU A 92 1.81 -17.56 26.85
CA LEU A 92 1.74 -16.15 26.47
C LEU A 92 0.34 -15.57 26.72
N ASP A 93 0.32 -14.26 27.02
CA ASP A 93 -0.91 -13.50 27.22
C ASP A 93 -1.85 -13.64 26.00
N GLU A 94 -3.15 -13.79 26.24
CA GLU A 94 -4.13 -14.00 25.16
C GLU A 94 -4.17 -12.83 24.15
N PHE A 95 -3.79 -11.63 24.59
CA PHE A 95 -3.72 -10.42 23.76
C PHE A 95 -2.32 -10.12 23.24
N ASP A 96 -1.34 -11.00 23.48
CA ASP A 96 -0.01 -10.84 22.92
C ASP A 96 -0.07 -10.83 21.39
N LEU A 97 0.62 -9.87 20.77
CA LEU A 97 0.61 -9.73 19.32
C LEU A 97 1.13 -10.95 18.57
N ARG A 98 1.93 -11.82 19.22
CA ARG A 98 2.30 -13.13 18.66
C ARG A 98 1.08 -14.04 18.51
N ASN A 99 0.22 -14.10 19.53
CA ASN A 99 -1.02 -14.89 19.49
C ASN A 99 -1.99 -14.35 18.45
N LEU A 100 -2.08 -13.02 18.31
CA LEU A 100 -2.96 -12.37 17.32
C LEU A 100 -2.42 -12.46 15.89
N GLY A 101 -1.09 -12.49 15.72
CA GLY A 101 -0.40 -12.59 14.44
C GLY A 101 -0.25 -14.01 13.90
N TRP A 102 -0.20 -15.02 14.77
CA TRP A 102 0.01 -16.40 14.37
C TRP A 102 -1.04 -16.95 13.39
N PRO A 103 -2.37 -16.77 13.59
CA PRO A 103 -3.36 -17.25 12.62
C PRO A 103 -3.18 -16.65 11.22
N VAL A 104 -2.66 -15.41 11.13
CA VAL A 104 -2.35 -14.76 9.86
C VAL A 104 -1.14 -15.41 9.21
N GLU A 105 -0.05 -15.61 9.97
CA GLU A 105 1.13 -16.31 9.47
C GLU A 105 0.82 -17.74 9.02
N GLU A 106 0.03 -18.48 9.79
CA GLU A 106 -0.38 -19.84 9.45
C GLU A 106 -1.19 -19.87 8.14
N SER A 107 -2.13 -18.94 7.95
CA SER A 107 -2.86 -18.80 6.71
C SER A 107 -1.94 -18.48 5.52
N LEU A 108 -0.96 -17.60 5.71
CA LEU A 108 0.03 -17.27 4.68
C LEU A 108 0.95 -18.46 4.37
N LEU A 109 1.35 -19.22 5.39
CA LEU A 109 2.13 -20.45 5.25
C LEU A 109 1.39 -21.49 4.40
N ASN A 110 0.09 -21.66 4.62
CA ASN A 110 -0.78 -22.54 3.82
C ASN A 110 -0.91 -22.09 2.36
N GLN A 111 -0.70 -20.79 2.08
CA GLN A 111 -0.64 -20.22 0.74
C GLN A 111 0.78 -20.24 0.13
N ASN A 112 1.75 -20.90 0.79
CA ASN A 112 3.18 -20.88 0.43
C ASN A 112 3.82 -19.47 0.46
N LYS A 113 3.25 -18.54 1.22
CA LYS A 113 3.82 -17.21 1.46
C LYS A 113 4.57 -17.21 2.79
N ARG A 114 5.82 -16.76 2.76
CA ARG A 114 6.70 -16.72 3.95
C ARG A 114 7.49 -15.44 3.97
N ALA A 115 7.84 -14.97 5.17
CA ALA A 115 8.85 -13.95 5.34
C ALA A 115 10.16 -14.40 4.68
N ARG A 116 10.85 -13.49 3.96
CA ARG A 116 12.13 -13.85 3.29
C ARG A 116 13.21 -14.30 4.25
N SER A 117 13.20 -13.75 5.45
CA SER A 117 14.22 -13.96 6.46
C SER A 117 13.61 -13.74 7.84
N ARG A 118 14.27 -14.30 8.86
CA ARG A 118 13.89 -14.05 10.25
C ARG A 118 13.96 -12.56 10.59
N LYS A 119 14.97 -11.84 10.07
CA LYS A 119 15.09 -10.38 10.23
C LYS A 119 13.86 -9.63 9.70
N ALA A 120 13.36 -10.02 8.52
CA ALA A 120 12.15 -9.43 7.94
C ALA A 120 10.90 -9.74 8.79
N ARG A 121 10.76 -10.98 9.29
CA ARG A 121 9.69 -11.35 10.23
C ARG A 121 9.74 -10.52 11.52
N LEU A 122 10.92 -10.39 12.14
CA LEU A 122 11.12 -9.58 13.34
C LEU A 122 10.83 -8.10 13.09
N ALA A 123 11.20 -7.56 11.93
CA ALA A 123 10.84 -6.19 11.54
C ALA A 123 9.32 -6.04 11.38
N ALA A 124 8.64 -7.02 10.79
CA ALA A 124 7.21 -6.99 10.61
C ALA A 124 6.43 -6.96 11.91
N TYR A 125 6.78 -7.81 12.89
CA TYR A 125 6.14 -7.77 14.21
C TYR A 125 6.41 -6.48 14.96
N ARG A 126 7.64 -5.94 14.91
CA ARG A 126 7.94 -4.63 15.53
C ARG A 126 7.12 -3.49 14.92
N ARG A 127 6.91 -3.51 13.61
CA ARG A 127 6.09 -2.51 12.92
C ARG A 127 4.60 -2.72 13.19
N ALA A 128 4.14 -3.97 13.28
CA ALA A 128 2.79 -4.27 13.68
C ALA A 128 2.51 -3.85 15.14
N GLU A 129 3.45 -4.07 16.06
CA GLU A 129 3.39 -3.56 17.43
C GLU A 129 3.22 -2.05 17.45
N ALA A 130 4.08 -1.33 16.74
CA ALA A 130 3.98 0.12 16.66
C ALA A 130 2.65 0.56 16.03
N ALA A 131 2.20 -0.10 14.95
CA ALA A 131 0.92 0.19 14.30
C ALA A 131 -0.28 -0.02 15.22
N VAL A 132 -0.37 -1.19 15.86
CA VAL A 132 -1.48 -1.52 16.77
C VAL A 132 -1.52 -0.56 17.95
N ASN A 133 -0.38 -0.34 18.60
CA ASN A 133 -0.35 0.42 19.85
C ASN A 133 -0.39 1.94 19.64
N MET A 134 0.10 2.46 18.51
CA MET A 134 0.05 3.89 18.21
C MET A 134 -1.21 4.30 17.44
N LEU A 135 -1.71 3.45 16.53
CA LEU A 135 -2.88 3.79 15.72
C LEU A 135 -4.17 3.27 16.33
N GLY A 136 -4.17 2.05 16.89
CA GLY A 136 -5.38 1.37 17.39
C GLY A 136 -6.28 2.25 18.26
N PRO A 137 -5.75 2.93 19.32
CA PRO A 137 -6.54 3.82 20.18
C PRO A 137 -7.25 4.96 19.43
N HIS A 138 -6.70 5.40 18.31
CA HIS A 138 -7.21 6.55 17.56
C HIS A 138 -8.01 6.14 16.31
N LEU A 139 -7.61 5.04 15.65
CA LEU A 139 -8.19 4.60 14.39
C LEU A 139 -9.39 3.68 14.63
N PHE A 140 -9.29 2.68 15.50
CA PHE A 140 -10.35 1.68 15.69
C PHE A 140 -11.71 2.26 16.08
N PRO A 141 -11.79 3.29 16.96
CA PRO A 141 -13.08 3.93 17.26
C PRO A 141 -13.74 4.63 16.06
N LEU A 142 -12.99 4.91 14.99
CA LEU A 142 -13.49 5.61 13.81
C LEU A 142 -13.88 4.66 12.66
N ILE A 143 -13.50 3.38 12.73
CA ILE A 143 -13.75 2.41 11.66
C ILE A 143 -15.24 2.06 11.61
N ALA A 144 -15.88 2.35 10.47
CA ALA A 144 -17.23 1.90 10.17
C ALA A 144 -17.20 0.55 9.43
N GLU A 145 -16.39 0.48 8.36
CA GLU A 145 -16.21 -0.71 7.53
C GLU A 145 -14.72 -0.98 7.30
N ALA A 146 -14.35 -2.25 7.15
CA ALA A 146 -13.00 -2.68 6.83
C ALA A 146 -13.05 -3.61 5.62
N GLU A 147 -12.04 -3.54 4.75
CA GLU A 147 -11.92 -4.32 3.51
C GLU A 147 -13.11 -4.13 2.55
N GLU A 148 -13.50 -2.88 2.31
CA GLU A 148 -14.67 -2.54 1.48
C GLU A 148 -14.33 -2.60 -0.01
N ARG A 149 -15.08 -3.41 -0.76
CA ARG A 149 -14.86 -3.61 -2.20
C ARG A 149 -15.64 -2.60 -3.01
N VAL A 150 -14.92 -1.85 -3.84
CA VAL A 150 -15.49 -0.78 -4.68
C VAL A 150 -15.33 -1.10 -6.16
N ILE A 151 -16.34 -0.72 -6.95
CA ILE A 151 -16.38 -0.95 -8.40
C ILE A 151 -17.07 0.23 -9.10
N GLY A 152 -16.55 0.60 -10.27
CA GLY A 152 -17.13 1.59 -11.15
C GLY A 152 -16.79 1.29 -12.61
N THR A 153 -17.47 1.97 -13.54
CA THR A 153 -17.21 1.82 -14.98
C THR A 153 -16.91 3.17 -15.61
N ARG A 154 -15.92 3.23 -16.51
CA ARG A 154 -15.52 4.45 -17.21
C ARG A 154 -15.33 4.18 -18.70
N ASP A 155 -15.33 5.24 -19.50
CA ASP A 155 -15.04 5.17 -20.93
C ASP A 155 -13.52 5.08 -21.15
N ILE A 156 -13.10 4.34 -22.18
CA ILE A 156 -11.70 4.31 -22.61
C ILE A 156 -11.48 5.50 -23.54
N PRO A 157 -10.59 6.47 -23.20
CA PRO A 157 -10.45 7.67 -24.01
C PRO A 157 -10.01 7.37 -25.45
N GLY A 158 -10.76 7.91 -26.41
CA GLY A 158 -10.46 7.74 -27.83
C GLY A 158 -10.74 6.35 -28.40
N ALA A 159 -11.44 5.48 -27.67
CA ALA A 159 -11.82 4.16 -28.18
C ALA A 159 -12.77 4.28 -29.38
N ILE A 160 -12.47 3.49 -30.41
CA ILE A 160 -13.27 3.36 -31.64
C ILE A 160 -13.71 1.90 -31.75
N ALA A 161 -15.01 1.64 -31.81
CA ALA A 161 -15.58 0.29 -31.76
C ALA A 161 -15.06 -0.69 -32.84
N SER A 162 -14.59 -0.18 -34.00
CA SER A 162 -14.01 -1.00 -35.06
C SER A 162 -12.54 -1.37 -34.85
N GLU A 163 -11.83 -0.65 -33.98
CA GLU A 163 -10.38 -0.78 -33.78
C GLU A 163 -10.01 -1.28 -32.38
N HIS A 164 -10.89 -1.03 -31.40
CA HIS A 164 -10.70 -1.37 -30.00
C HIS A 164 -11.66 -2.48 -29.60
N ARG A 165 -11.19 -3.41 -28.77
CA ARG A 165 -12.01 -4.52 -28.26
C ARG A 165 -13.07 -4.10 -27.24
N ALA A 166 -12.97 -2.86 -26.73
CA ALA A 166 -13.82 -2.29 -25.70
C ALA A 166 -13.89 -0.77 -25.83
N GLU A 167 -15.04 -0.20 -25.48
CA GLU A 167 -15.25 1.26 -25.37
C GLU A 167 -15.30 1.74 -23.91
N LYS A 168 -15.54 0.80 -22.98
CA LYS A 168 -15.61 1.02 -21.55
C LYS A 168 -14.73 0.01 -20.83
N TYR A 169 -14.31 0.36 -19.62
CA TYR A 169 -13.65 -0.56 -18.71
C TYR A 169 -14.30 -0.49 -17.32
N ALA A 170 -14.18 -1.59 -16.58
CA ALA A 170 -14.54 -1.64 -15.17
C ALA A 170 -13.28 -1.46 -14.32
N LEU A 171 -13.36 -0.63 -13.29
CA LEU A 171 -12.30 -0.42 -12.32
C LEU A 171 -12.75 -0.96 -10.97
N THR A 172 -11.87 -1.73 -10.34
CA THR A 172 -12.10 -2.37 -9.04
C THR A 172 -11.04 -1.94 -8.05
N GLY A 173 -11.42 -1.90 -6.77
CA GLY A 173 -10.56 -1.53 -5.67
C GLY A 173 -11.00 -2.17 -4.36
N VAL A 174 -10.08 -2.23 -3.40
CA VAL A 174 -10.39 -2.61 -2.02
C VAL A 174 -9.86 -1.50 -1.12
N ILE A 175 -10.76 -0.92 -0.33
CA ILE A 175 -10.44 0.09 0.67
C ILE A 175 -10.18 -0.64 1.98
N ASP A 176 -8.98 -0.52 2.55
CA ASP A 176 -8.61 -1.23 3.77
C ASP A 176 -9.52 -0.84 4.94
N VAL A 177 -9.72 0.47 5.13
CA VAL A 177 -10.55 1.01 6.20
C VAL A 177 -11.37 2.18 5.68
N LEU A 178 -12.68 2.10 5.89
CA LEU A 178 -13.60 3.21 5.70
C LEU A 178 -14.05 3.70 7.07
N THR A 179 -13.72 4.96 7.38
CA THR A 179 -14.14 5.60 8.61
C THR A 179 -15.37 6.46 8.39
N GLU A 180 -16.23 6.51 9.39
CA GLU A 180 -17.37 7.41 9.44
C GLU A 180 -17.05 8.50 10.47
N ILE A 181 -16.55 9.64 9.98
CA ILE A 181 -16.19 10.76 10.85
C ILE A 181 -17.34 11.76 10.83
N GLU A 182 -18.08 11.80 11.92
CA GLU A 182 -18.79 13.00 12.31
C GLU A 182 -17.84 13.80 13.21
N LEU A 183 -17.41 14.99 12.77
CA LEU A 183 -16.49 15.83 13.56
C LEU A 183 -17.03 16.14 14.97
N GLY A 184 -18.34 16.03 15.19
CA GLY A 184 -18.96 16.19 16.49
C GLY A 184 -18.85 14.99 17.44
N SER A 185 -18.71 13.76 16.93
CA SER A 185 -18.86 12.54 17.73
C SER A 185 -17.53 11.95 18.23
N ALA A 186 -16.45 12.08 17.44
CA ALA A 186 -15.12 11.64 17.86
C ALA A 186 -14.51 12.61 18.88
N HIS A 187 -13.79 12.11 19.89
CA HIS A 187 -13.11 12.97 20.87
C HIS A 187 -12.11 13.93 20.21
N THR A 188 -12.00 15.16 20.71
CA THR A 188 -11.14 16.22 20.15
C THR A 188 -9.64 15.94 20.29
N ASP A 189 -9.27 15.02 21.18
CA ASP A 189 -7.90 14.56 21.41
C ASP A 189 -7.47 13.41 20.46
N ASN A 190 -8.39 12.91 19.63
CA ASN A 190 -8.07 11.86 18.66
C ASN A 190 -7.11 12.39 17.58
N LEU A 191 -5.92 11.78 17.49
CA LEU A 191 -4.85 12.24 16.60
C LEU A 191 -5.20 12.14 15.11
N ILE A 192 -5.99 11.12 14.71
CA ILE A 192 -6.44 10.96 13.32
C ILE A 192 -7.40 12.08 12.96
N ARG A 193 -8.36 12.38 13.84
CA ARG A 193 -9.28 13.51 13.68
C ARG A 193 -8.52 14.83 13.57
N GLN A 194 -7.55 15.07 14.44
CA GLN A 194 -6.73 16.30 14.42
C GLN A 194 -5.95 16.44 13.12
N ALA A 195 -5.36 15.34 12.62
CA ALA A 195 -4.65 15.34 11.34
C ALA A 195 -5.57 15.70 10.17
N VAL A 196 -6.80 15.17 10.15
CA VAL A 196 -7.81 15.49 9.13
C VAL A 196 -8.22 16.96 9.22
N GLN A 197 -8.56 17.46 10.41
CA GLN A 197 -8.96 18.86 10.60
C GLN A 197 -7.85 19.84 10.21
N ALA A 198 -6.58 19.50 10.46
CA ALA A 198 -5.45 20.35 10.12
C ALA A 198 -5.30 20.54 8.59
N GLN A 199 -5.60 19.51 7.79
CA GLN A 199 -5.51 19.59 6.33
C GLN A 199 -6.82 20.04 5.67
N CYS A 200 -7.95 19.86 6.37
CA CYS A 200 -9.27 20.18 5.86
C CYS A 200 -10.04 21.02 6.91
N PRO A 201 -9.65 22.29 7.13
CA PRO A 201 -10.17 23.11 8.23
C PRO A 201 -11.65 23.45 8.11
N ASP A 202 -12.17 23.53 6.87
CA ASP A 202 -13.55 23.91 6.57
C ASP A 202 -14.51 22.71 6.54
N LEU A 203 -14.08 21.51 6.95
CA LEU A 203 -14.96 20.35 7.01
C LEU A 203 -16.05 20.55 8.07
N ALA A 204 -17.29 20.35 7.65
CA ALA A 204 -18.47 20.38 8.50
C ALA A 204 -19.45 19.27 8.09
N GLY A 205 -20.20 18.74 9.06
CA GLY A 205 -21.18 17.67 8.86
C GLY A 205 -20.59 16.27 8.93
N GLU A 206 -21.35 15.30 8.40
CA GLU A 206 -20.96 13.89 8.30
C GLU A 206 -20.20 13.63 7.01
N PHE A 207 -19.06 12.97 7.10
CA PHE A 207 -18.28 12.55 5.94
C PHE A 207 -17.57 11.23 6.18
N GLU A 208 -17.11 10.64 5.09
CA GLU A 208 -16.25 9.45 5.11
C GLU A 208 -14.78 9.87 4.95
N VAL A 209 -13.90 9.15 5.64
CA VAL A 209 -12.46 9.21 5.38
C VAL A 209 -11.95 7.81 5.06
N ILE A 210 -11.27 7.71 3.92
CA ILE A 210 -10.65 6.48 3.43
C ILE A 210 -9.29 6.34 4.09
N VAL A 211 -8.95 5.17 4.62
CA VAL A 211 -7.64 4.89 5.20
C VAL A 211 -7.05 3.67 4.50
N ASP A 212 -5.83 3.82 4.01
CA ASP A 212 -5.07 2.77 3.31
C ASP A 212 -3.70 2.60 3.96
N TYR A 213 -3.33 1.35 4.25
CA TYR A 213 -2.07 1.00 4.89
C TYR A 213 -0.99 0.73 3.83
N LYS A 214 0.17 1.38 4.02
CA LYS A 214 1.34 1.20 3.16
C LYS A 214 2.48 0.54 3.94
N GLY A 215 2.85 -0.65 3.53
CA GLY A 215 4.04 -1.38 3.99
C GLY A 215 5.37 -0.84 3.45
N THR A 216 5.47 0.47 3.23
CA THR A 216 6.67 1.12 2.68
C THR A 216 6.99 2.37 3.47
N ARG A 217 8.20 2.90 3.29
CA ARG A 217 8.55 4.27 3.68
C ARG A 217 7.60 5.27 3.02
N ARG A 218 7.37 6.41 3.66
CA ARG A 218 6.79 7.60 3.02
C ARG A 218 7.68 8.02 1.84
N PRO A 219 7.14 8.10 0.60
CA PRO A 219 7.93 8.50 -0.56
C PRO A 219 8.49 9.92 -0.42
N ASP A 220 9.55 10.19 -1.17
CA ASP A 220 10.03 11.56 -1.36
C ASP A 220 8.98 12.35 -2.18
N THR A 221 8.77 13.63 -1.85
CA THR A 221 7.67 14.43 -2.40
C THR A 221 7.73 14.67 -3.91
N ASN A 222 8.87 14.39 -4.53
CA ASN A 222 9.13 14.62 -5.95
C ASN A 222 9.11 13.34 -6.79
N THR A 223 8.68 12.20 -6.25
CA THR A 223 8.64 10.92 -6.97
C THR A 223 7.24 10.60 -7.52
N SER A 224 7.17 9.67 -8.47
CA SER A 224 5.89 9.15 -8.99
C SER A 224 5.06 8.50 -7.90
N GLU A 225 5.68 7.76 -6.98
CA GLU A 225 4.98 7.05 -5.90
C GLU A 225 4.25 8.01 -4.95
N TRP A 226 4.80 9.21 -4.75
CA TRP A 226 4.14 10.27 -3.98
C TRP A 226 2.79 10.65 -4.60
N ARG A 227 2.78 10.86 -5.92
CA ARG A 227 1.60 11.26 -6.70
C ARG A 227 0.64 10.10 -6.93
N ASP A 228 1.16 8.92 -7.24
CA ASP A 228 0.36 7.71 -7.45
C ASP A 228 -0.45 7.36 -6.18
N GLY A 229 0.10 7.60 -4.99
CA GLY A 229 -0.65 7.48 -3.74
C GLY A 229 -1.81 8.50 -3.61
N GLU A 230 -1.64 9.74 -4.07
CA GLU A 230 -2.73 10.72 -4.13
C GLU A 230 -3.81 10.25 -5.08
N TRP A 231 -3.43 9.88 -6.30
CA TRP A 231 -4.37 9.41 -7.31
C TRP A 231 -5.12 8.17 -6.87
N GLN A 232 -4.47 7.24 -6.14
CA GLN A 232 -5.13 6.08 -5.58
C GLN A 232 -6.27 6.48 -4.64
N VAL A 233 -6.01 7.39 -3.69
CA VAL A 233 -7.02 7.90 -2.74
C VAL A 233 -8.17 8.58 -3.47
N GLN A 234 -7.87 9.47 -4.41
CA GLN A 234 -8.90 10.18 -5.19
C GLN A 234 -9.76 9.21 -6.00
N THR A 235 -9.15 8.15 -6.54
CA THR A 235 -9.87 7.15 -7.33
C THR A 235 -10.72 6.24 -6.46
N TYR A 236 -10.27 5.90 -5.25
CA TYR A 236 -11.13 5.23 -4.28
C TYR A 236 -12.31 6.10 -3.85
N ALA A 237 -12.10 7.41 -3.67
CA ALA A 237 -13.20 8.33 -3.37
C ALA A 237 -14.24 8.35 -4.50
N TRP A 238 -13.81 8.42 -5.76
CA TRP A 238 -14.69 8.31 -6.90
C TRP A 238 -15.46 6.97 -6.92
N LEU A 239 -14.73 5.85 -6.80
CA LEU A 239 -15.35 4.52 -6.76
C LEU A 239 -16.35 4.38 -5.61
N ARG A 240 -16.07 4.99 -4.46
CA ARG A 240 -17.01 5.04 -3.32
C ARG A 240 -18.25 5.86 -3.67
N HIS A 241 -18.12 7.02 -4.33
CA HIS A 241 -19.28 7.84 -4.74
C HIS A 241 -20.21 7.12 -5.72
N GLU A 242 -19.68 6.22 -6.56
CA GLU A 242 -20.49 5.40 -7.47
C GLU A 242 -21.35 4.34 -6.75
N GLN A 243 -21.04 4.00 -5.50
CA GLN A 243 -21.80 3.01 -4.73
C GLN A 243 -23.09 3.59 -4.14
N ARG A 244 -24.07 2.70 -3.95
CA ARG A 244 -25.32 3.07 -3.27
C ARG A 244 -25.05 3.41 -1.80
N ARG A 245 -25.67 4.49 -1.32
CA ARG A 245 -25.57 4.96 0.09
C ARG A 245 -24.17 5.46 0.50
N SER A 246 -23.32 5.80 -0.47
CA SER A 246 -22.07 6.48 -0.17
C SER A 246 -22.33 7.87 0.40
N ARG A 247 -21.47 8.29 1.33
CA ARG A 247 -21.41 9.67 1.77
C ARG A 247 -20.30 10.39 1.03
N ARG A 248 -20.26 11.71 1.19
CA ARG A 248 -19.13 12.48 0.68
C ARG A 248 -17.86 12.02 1.40
N VAL A 249 -16.89 11.57 0.61
CA VAL A 249 -15.52 11.34 1.06
C VAL A 249 -14.82 12.70 1.15
N ALA A 250 -14.37 13.08 2.34
CA ALA A 250 -13.76 14.38 2.59
C ALA A 250 -12.24 14.37 2.46
N ALA A 251 -11.63 13.24 2.83
CA ALA A 251 -10.20 13.04 2.79
C ALA A 251 -9.90 11.55 2.64
N GLY A 252 -8.67 11.24 2.23
CA GLY A 252 -8.06 9.94 2.50
C GLY A 252 -6.81 10.08 3.33
N ILE A 253 -6.40 8.98 3.95
CA ILE A 253 -5.22 8.87 4.78
C ILE A 253 -4.39 7.69 4.28
N LEU A 254 -3.16 7.97 3.88
CA LEU A 254 -2.15 6.95 3.68
C LEU A 254 -1.35 6.80 4.97
N ILE A 255 -1.31 5.58 5.50
CA ILE A 255 -0.56 5.24 6.71
C ILE A 255 0.67 4.42 6.33
N TYR A 256 1.84 5.05 6.37
CA TYR A 256 3.13 4.41 6.11
C TYR A 256 3.63 3.68 7.36
N ILE A 257 3.34 2.38 7.43
CA ILE A 257 3.60 1.54 8.62
C ILE A 257 5.09 1.50 8.99
N ASN A 258 5.98 1.55 7.99
CA ASN A 258 7.43 1.57 8.24
C ASN A 258 7.89 2.83 8.98
N GLU A 259 7.16 3.93 8.91
CA GLU A 259 7.50 5.17 9.62
C GLU A 259 7.21 5.08 11.13
N LEU A 260 6.37 4.14 11.58
CA LEU A 260 6.06 3.94 13.00
C LEU A 260 7.16 3.20 13.74
N ALA A 261 7.92 2.36 13.03
CA ALA A 261 9.12 1.70 13.54
C ALA A 261 10.16 1.59 12.40
N PRO A 262 10.89 2.69 12.13
CA PRO A 262 11.79 2.77 10.98
C PRO A 262 13.02 1.87 11.16
N GLY A 263 13.38 1.17 10.08
CA GLY A 263 14.63 0.42 9.98
C GLY A 263 15.83 1.30 9.63
N GLU A 264 17.03 0.72 9.57
CA GLU A 264 18.25 1.47 9.24
C GLU A 264 18.18 2.13 7.85
N GLY A 265 17.70 1.40 6.85
CA GLY A 265 17.50 1.92 5.49
C GLY A 265 16.49 3.06 5.44
N ASP A 266 15.39 2.95 6.19
CA ASP A 266 14.37 3.99 6.29
C ASP A 266 14.97 5.29 6.87
N LEU A 267 15.82 5.18 7.89
CA LEU A 267 16.50 6.31 8.53
C LEU A 267 17.57 6.94 7.65
N LEU A 268 18.36 6.14 6.94
CA LEU A 268 19.33 6.65 5.97
C LEU A 268 18.64 7.42 4.84
N ALA A 269 17.55 6.86 4.30
CA ALA A 269 16.73 7.53 3.30
C ALA A 269 16.10 8.82 3.84
N LEU A 270 15.61 8.82 5.09
CA LEU A 270 15.07 10.00 5.74
C LEU A 270 16.10 11.12 5.92
N LYS A 271 17.32 10.80 6.36
CA LYS A 271 18.42 11.78 6.44
C LYS A 271 18.74 12.37 5.07
N ALA A 272 18.78 11.53 4.03
CA ALA A 272 19.02 11.98 2.66
C ALA A 272 17.88 12.86 2.14
N ALA A 273 16.63 12.53 2.41
CA ALA A 273 15.46 13.31 1.99
C ALA A 273 15.42 14.68 2.69
N LEU A 274 15.71 14.74 3.99
CA LEU A 274 15.76 15.99 4.76
C LEU A 274 16.84 16.93 4.25
N SER A 275 18.06 16.42 4.03
CA SER A 275 19.17 17.25 3.51
C SER A 275 18.88 17.81 2.11
N LYS A 276 18.04 17.14 1.32
CA LYS A 276 17.63 17.57 -0.03
C LYS A 276 16.29 18.30 -0.08
N GLY A 277 15.61 18.50 1.05
CA GLY A 277 14.28 19.11 1.10
C GLY A 277 13.19 18.32 0.37
N ARG A 278 13.32 16.99 0.30
CA ARG A 278 12.42 16.08 -0.43
C ARG A 278 11.38 15.40 0.45
N THR A 279 11.12 15.97 1.61
CA THR A 279 10.14 15.44 2.55
C THR A 279 9.30 16.55 3.13
N ASP A 280 8.04 16.22 3.40
CA ASP A 280 7.00 17.13 3.84
C ASP A 280 6.86 17.22 5.36
N VAL A 281 7.45 16.28 6.12
CA VAL A 281 7.46 16.32 7.58
C VAL A 281 8.91 16.33 8.07
N GLY A 282 9.20 17.17 9.06
CA GLY A 282 10.51 17.20 9.72
C GLY A 282 10.34 16.99 11.22
N PRO A 283 11.44 16.73 11.94
CA PRO A 283 11.40 16.70 13.40
C PRO A 283 11.04 18.09 13.94
N ALA A 284 9.87 18.18 14.58
CA ALA A 284 9.39 19.40 15.23
C ALA A 284 10.12 19.64 16.56
N LEU A 285 10.42 18.57 17.31
CA LEU A 285 11.17 18.65 18.57
C LEU A 285 12.68 18.65 18.32
N ASP A 286 13.40 19.47 19.09
CA ASP A 286 14.86 19.52 19.06
C ASP A 286 15.50 18.17 19.45
N SER A 287 14.85 17.40 20.34
CA SER A 287 15.31 16.06 20.72
C SER A 287 15.32 15.10 19.54
N ASP A 288 14.23 15.06 18.77
CA ASP A 288 14.11 14.20 17.58
C ASP A 288 15.09 14.64 16.49
N ARG A 289 15.25 15.96 16.31
CA ARG A 289 16.21 16.53 15.37
C ARG A 289 17.63 16.11 15.69
N ARG A 290 18.09 16.33 16.93
CA ARG A 290 19.44 15.95 17.37
C ARG A 290 19.63 14.44 17.31
N MET A 291 18.61 13.66 17.63
CA MET A 291 18.67 12.20 17.52
C MET A 291 18.92 11.78 16.07
N LEU A 292 18.14 12.31 15.13
CA LEU A 292 18.27 11.98 13.71
C LEU A 292 19.61 12.45 13.12
N GLU A 293 20.07 13.65 13.48
CA GLU A 293 21.37 14.19 13.06
C GLU A 293 22.53 13.30 13.52
N ASN A 294 22.52 12.90 14.80
CA ASN A 294 23.59 12.11 15.40
C ASN A 294 23.46 10.59 15.20
N TRP A 295 22.31 10.11 14.70
CA TRP A 295 22.07 8.69 14.50
C TRP A 295 23.07 8.07 13.51
N ARG A 296 23.52 6.86 13.83
CA ARG A 296 24.45 6.03 13.04
C ARG A 296 23.89 4.60 12.93
N PRO A 297 24.23 3.84 11.86
CA PRO A 297 23.85 2.43 11.75
C PRO A 297 24.19 1.63 13.02
N GLY A 298 23.28 0.75 13.43
CA GLY A 298 23.35 0.00 14.69
C GLY A 298 22.91 0.76 15.94
N ALA A 299 22.73 2.09 15.88
CA ALA A 299 22.24 2.86 17.02
C ALA A 299 20.72 2.76 17.19
N ARG A 300 20.26 2.81 18.45
CA ARG A 300 18.83 2.84 18.78
C ARG A 300 18.22 4.19 18.34
N ALA A 301 16.98 4.13 17.85
CA ALA A 301 16.24 5.27 17.33
C ALA A 301 14.89 5.42 18.06
N ASP A 302 14.93 5.93 19.28
CA ASP A 302 13.74 6.14 20.14
C ASP A 302 13.15 7.53 19.91
N PHE A 303 12.58 7.76 18.73
CA PHE A 303 11.91 9.01 18.42
C PHE A 303 10.62 9.21 19.22
N SER A 304 10.20 10.47 19.37
CA SER A 304 8.91 10.77 19.96
C SER A 304 7.75 10.16 19.16
N HIS A 305 6.71 9.70 19.87
CA HIS A 305 5.51 9.17 19.21
C HIS A 305 4.86 10.19 18.28
N GLY A 306 4.89 11.49 18.63
CA GLY A 306 4.36 12.56 17.80
C GLY A 306 5.09 12.69 16.46
N PHE A 307 6.43 12.56 16.46
CA PHE A 307 7.20 12.58 15.22
C PHE A 307 6.93 11.35 14.34
N LEU A 308 6.94 10.14 14.93
CA LEU A 308 6.65 8.89 14.22
C LEU A 308 5.23 8.89 13.64
N PHE A 309 4.23 9.32 14.41
CA PHE A 309 2.85 9.44 13.96
C PHE A 309 2.73 10.44 12.80
N SER A 310 3.30 11.63 12.93
CA SER A 310 3.27 12.66 11.87
C SER A 310 3.95 12.17 10.59
N ARG A 311 5.01 11.36 10.73
CA ARG A 311 5.69 10.73 9.60
C ARG A 311 4.86 9.66 8.93
N ALA A 312 4.19 8.81 9.70
CA ALA A 312 3.36 7.72 9.22
C ALA A 312 2.07 8.20 8.54
N VAL A 313 1.41 9.23 9.08
CA VAL A 313 0.09 9.66 8.63
C VAL A 313 0.20 10.75 7.57
N ARG A 314 -0.32 10.49 6.37
CA ARG A 314 -0.47 11.48 5.30
C ARG A 314 -1.93 11.65 4.96
N VAL A 315 -2.49 12.82 5.27
CA VAL A 315 -3.86 13.17 4.91
C VAL A 315 -3.86 13.84 3.53
N ILE A 316 -4.77 13.41 2.67
CA ILE A 316 -4.98 13.89 1.31
C ILE A 316 -6.42 14.41 1.23
N PRO A 317 -6.63 15.73 1.08
CA PRO A 317 -7.96 16.29 0.87
C PRO A 317 -8.59 15.75 -0.42
N VAL A 318 -9.90 15.51 -0.39
CA VAL A 318 -10.66 15.02 -1.55
C VAL A 318 -11.66 16.08 -2.00
N ASN A 319 -11.61 16.42 -3.29
CA ASN A 319 -12.56 17.29 -3.95
C ASN A 319 -12.78 16.86 -5.41
N ASP A 320 -13.81 17.40 -6.05
CA ASP A 320 -14.21 16.98 -7.40
C ASP A 320 -13.10 17.21 -8.44
N ALA A 321 -12.33 18.29 -8.31
CA ALA A 321 -11.23 18.58 -9.23
C ALA A 321 -10.07 17.58 -9.07
N SER A 322 -9.70 17.22 -7.84
CA SER A 322 -8.66 16.21 -7.58
C SER A 322 -9.10 14.80 -8.00
N ILE A 323 -10.40 14.50 -7.88
CA ILE A 323 -11.00 13.28 -8.41
C ILE A 323 -10.92 13.23 -9.93
N GLU A 324 -11.32 14.30 -10.61
CA GLU A 324 -11.29 14.38 -12.07
C GLU A 324 -9.87 14.24 -12.63
N GLU A 325 -8.89 14.92 -12.01
CA GLU A 325 -7.47 14.80 -12.37
C GLU A 325 -6.96 13.36 -12.25
N ALA A 326 -7.18 12.74 -11.09
CA ALA A 326 -6.69 11.39 -10.82
C ALA A 326 -7.35 10.33 -11.72
N THR A 327 -8.67 10.41 -11.88
CA THR A 327 -9.41 9.47 -12.72
C THR A 327 -9.05 9.63 -14.19
N GLY A 328 -8.86 10.86 -14.68
CA GLY A 328 -8.38 11.12 -16.05
C GLY A 328 -6.98 10.56 -16.30
N ALA A 329 -6.07 10.68 -15.33
CA ALA A 329 -4.73 10.08 -15.45
C ALA A 329 -4.75 8.54 -15.50
N PHE A 330 -5.71 7.91 -14.80
CA PHE A 330 -5.92 6.47 -14.89
C PHE A 330 -6.66 6.04 -16.16
N ASP A 331 -7.57 6.86 -16.69
CA ASP A 331 -8.19 6.65 -18.01
C ASP A 331 -7.08 6.60 -19.09
N ASP A 332 -6.10 7.50 -19.02
CA ASP A 332 -4.92 7.51 -19.90
C ASP A 332 -4.00 6.29 -19.71
N THR A 333 -3.91 5.80 -18.48
CA THR A 333 -3.17 4.57 -18.18
C THR A 333 -3.85 3.36 -18.83
N VAL A 334 -5.18 3.24 -18.73
CA VAL A 334 -5.97 2.18 -19.39
C VAL A 334 -5.86 2.28 -20.90
N ARG A 335 -5.96 3.49 -21.47
CA ARG A 335 -5.73 3.71 -22.91
C ARG A 335 -4.37 3.19 -23.34
N SER A 336 -3.33 3.43 -22.54
CA SER A 336 -1.97 2.94 -22.83
C SER A 336 -1.87 1.42 -22.76
N ILE A 337 -2.52 0.78 -21.78
CA ILE A 337 -2.61 -0.68 -21.67
C ILE A 337 -3.29 -1.27 -22.92
N GLU A 338 -4.45 -0.73 -23.31
CA GLU A 338 -5.21 -1.23 -24.45
C GLU A 338 -4.47 -1.05 -25.78
N GLU A 339 -3.72 0.05 -25.93
CA GLU A 339 -2.84 0.24 -27.08
C GLU A 339 -1.69 -0.80 -27.10
N CYS A 340 -1.10 -1.13 -25.95
CA CYS A 340 -0.11 -2.21 -25.85
C CYS A 340 -0.71 -3.56 -26.23
N VAL A 341 -1.92 -3.89 -25.75
CA VAL A 341 -2.65 -5.11 -26.12
C VAL A 341 -2.91 -5.17 -27.62
N ARG A 342 -3.38 -4.07 -28.21
CA ARG A 342 -3.65 -3.97 -29.65
C ARG A 342 -2.38 -4.15 -30.48
N ARG A 343 -1.27 -3.52 -30.07
CA ARG A 343 0.03 -3.70 -30.73
C ARG A 343 0.53 -5.13 -30.60
N GLU A 344 0.35 -5.76 -29.45
CA GLU A 344 0.75 -7.15 -29.25
C GLU A 344 0.00 -8.11 -30.18
N ASP A 345 -1.29 -7.90 -30.42
CA ASP A 345 -2.07 -8.69 -31.38
C ASP A 345 -1.52 -8.58 -32.83
N GLN A 346 -0.88 -7.45 -33.15
CA GLN A 346 -0.28 -7.19 -34.47
C GLN A 346 1.22 -7.53 -34.54
N ALA A 347 1.91 -7.59 -33.40
CA ALA A 347 3.36 -7.74 -33.30
C ALA A 347 3.76 -9.19 -32.99
N VAL A 348 5.07 -9.47 -33.12
CA VAL A 348 5.61 -10.82 -32.90
C VAL A 348 6.10 -11.02 -31.46
N SER A 349 6.37 -9.94 -30.69
CA SER A 349 7.02 -10.05 -29.38
C SER A 349 6.58 -9.01 -28.35
N ILE A 350 6.37 -9.48 -27.10
CA ILE A 350 6.11 -8.67 -25.90
C ILE A 350 7.20 -7.62 -25.68
N LEU A 351 8.46 -7.95 -25.99
CA LEU A 351 9.59 -7.04 -25.79
C LEU A 351 9.49 -5.78 -26.67
N GLN A 352 8.78 -5.85 -27.80
CA GLN A 352 8.61 -4.73 -28.72
C GLN A 352 7.40 -3.86 -28.37
N THR A 353 6.43 -4.39 -27.62
CA THR A 353 5.13 -3.73 -27.38
C THR A 353 4.98 -3.22 -25.96
N TRP A 354 5.67 -3.81 -24.98
CA TRP A 354 5.63 -3.43 -23.58
C TRP A 354 6.98 -2.88 -23.12
N LEU A 355 6.99 -1.60 -22.74
CA LEU A 355 8.19 -0.86 -22.33
C LEU A 355 8.73 -1.33 -20.98
N ASP A 356 10.06 -1.29 -20.84
CA ASP A 356 10.81 -1.57 -19.62
C ASP A 356 11.47 -0.31 -19.04
N ASP A 357 10.74 0.79 -19.05
CA ASP A 357 11.15 2.14 -18.60
C ASP A 357 11.18 2.31 -17.08
N CYS A 358 11.10 1.22 -16.31
CA CYS A 358 11.24 1.24 -14.86
C CYS A 358 12.61 1.81 -14.45
N LEU A 359 12.59 2.96 -13.78
CA LEU A 359 13.79 3.63 -13.24
C LEU A 359 14.08 3.28 -11.78
N ASP A 360 13.19 2.50 -11.14
CA ASP A 360 13.39 2.05 -9.77
C ASP A 360 14.21 0.75 -9.72
N GLY A 361 15.45 0.88 -9.27
CA GLY A 361 16.36 -0.25 -9.06
C GLY A 361 15.79 -1.29 -8.10
N LYS A 362 15.01 -0.90 -7.08
CA LYS A 362 14.39 -1.84 -6.13
C LYS A 362 13.29 -2.67 -6.80
N THR A 363 12.45 -2.05 -7.63
CA THR A 363 11.45 -2.75 -8.46
C THR A 363 12.10 -3.67 -9.50
N CYS A 364 13.19 -3.24 -10.14
CA CYS A 364 13.90 -4.10 -11.08
C CYS A 364 14.58 -5.29 -10.38
N ALA A 365 15.20 -5.07 -9.22
CA ALA A 365 15.72 -6.14 -8.38
C ALA A 365 14.58 -7.08 -7.97
N ALA A 366 13.47 -6.50 -7.50
CA ALA A 366 12.09 -6.98 -7.41
C ALA A 366 11.63 -8.07 -8.39
N CYS A 367 12.04 -7.94 -9.64
CA CYS A 367 11.33 -8.53 -10.76
C CYS A 367 11.80 -9.97 -11.03
N ASP A 368 10.84 -10.87 -11.27
CA ASP A 368 11.09 -12.27 -11.62
C ASP A 368 11.72 -12.41 -13.00
N PHE A 369 11.40 -11.47 -13.88
CA PHE A 369 11.82 -11.43 -15.28
C PHE A 369 13.13 -10.64 -15.48
N ARG A 370 13.79 -10.24 -14.39
CA ARG A 370 14.99 -9.39 -14.40
C ARG A 370 16.14 -9.93 -15.25
N TYR A 371 16.30 -11.26 -15.31
CA TYR A 371 17.43 -11.92 -15.97
C TYR A 371 17.49 -11.72 -17.48
N PHE A 372 16.37 -11.40 -18.10
CA PHE A 372 16.27 -11.15 -19.54
C PHE A 372 15.67 -9.77 -19.86
N CYS A 373 15.57 -8.89 -18.86
CA CYS A 373 15.04 -7.54 -19.01
C CYS A 373 16.18 -6.53 -19.19
N GLU A 374 16.18 -5.80 -20.31
CA GLU A 374 17.19 -4.75 -20.57
C GLU A 374 17.10 -3.61 -19.54
N GLY A 375 15.89 -3.27 -19.08
CA GLY A 375 15.66 -2.30 -18.00
C GLY A 375 16.35 -2.66 -16.68
N TYR A 376 16.54 -3.94 -16.38
CA TYR A 376 17.29 -4.37 -15.19
C TYR A 376 18.77 -3.95 -15.30
N GLN A 377 19.39 -4.20 -16.45
CA GLN A 377 20.78 -3.83 -16.71
C GLN A 377 20.97 -2.31 -16.74
N ARG A 378 20.00 -1.56 -17.30
CA ARG A 378 20.05 -0.08 -17.34
C ARG A 378 20.09 0.58 -15.96
N ASN A 379 19.50 -0.05 -14.95
CA ASN A 379 19.51 0.46 -13.57
C ASN A 379 20.83 0.16 -12.81
N GLY A 380 21.87 -0.31 -13.50
CA GLY A 380 23.16 -0.62 -12.89
C GLY A 380 23.15 -1.88 -12.02
N ASN A 381 22.09 -2.69 -12.09
CA ASN A 381 22.04 -3.97 -11.41
C ASN A 381 22.85 -5.00 -12.22
N THR A 382 23.80 -5.67 -11.56
CA THR A 382 24.58 -6.74 -12.20
C THR A 382 23.77 -8.05 -12.18
N ILE A 383 23.77 -8.76 -13.30
CA ILE A 383 23.21 -10.12 -13.35
C ILE A 383 24.10 -11.02 -12.49
N GLY A 384 23.53 -11.61 -11.43
CA GLY A 384 24.25 -12.51 -10.52
C GLY A 384 24.79 -11.89 -9.21
N GLU A 385 24.56 -10.60 -8.91
CA GLU A 385 24.93 -9.96 -7.62
C GLU A 385 23.85 -10.15 -6.51
N GLU A 386 23.28 -11.35 -6.46
CA GLU A 386 21.91 -11.61 -5.95
C GLU A 386 21.69 -11.33 -4.44
N ASP A 387 22.76 -11.22 -3.64
CA ASP A 387 22.67 -11.21 -2.17
C ASP A 387 23.00 -9.86 -1.50
N ARG A 388 23.13 -8.74 -2.24
CA ARG A 388 23.55 -7.44 -1.63
C ARG A 388 22.47 -6.37 -1.52
N ILE A 389 21.35 -6.51 -2.23
CA ILE A 389 20.17 -5.63 -2.09
C ILE A 389 19.22 -6.23 -1.01
N GLU A 390 19.79 -6.89 -0.02
CA GLU A 390 19.12 -7.89 0.83
C GLU A 390 18.55 -7.35 2.15
N ASP A 391 18.51 -6.04 2.40
CA ASP A 391 18.32 -5.57 3.79
C ASP A 391 17.27 -4.49 4.06
N GLU A 392 16.49 -4.04 3.07
CA GLU A 392 15.60 -2.88 3.30
C GLU A 392 14.13 -3.10 2.88
N ILE A 393 13.49 -4.15 3.40
CA ILE A 393 12.03 -4.15 3.57
C ILE A 393 11.75 -4.02 5.05
#